data_AF-A0A2V9U8W6-F1
#
_entry.id   AF-A0A2V9U8W6-F1
#
_cell.length_a   1.000
_cell.length_b   1.000
_cell.length_c   1.000
_cell.angle_alpha   90.00
_cell.angle_beta   90.00
_cell.angle_gamma   90.00
#
_symmetry.space_group_name_H-M   'P 1'
#
loop_
_entity.id
_entity.type
_entity.pdbx_description
1 polymer ?
#
loop_
_entity_poly.entity_id
_entity_poly.type
_entity_poly.pdbx_seq_one_letter_code
_entity_poly.pdbx_strand_id
1 'polypeptide(L)'
;MDLQAKIRTIPTSAGVYLYKNAEGEIIYVGKAKNLRSRVASYFHEGRIADAKTGTLVREAVDVDYIVVANNKEALALENHLIKQKKPRFNILLRDDKTYPYVKLTLGERFPRVYVTRRLRKDGSSYYGPYFPANLAYRIVDLIHRHFLIPSCKVDLNRFHPRPCLQYYIGRCLGPCVEGLTTPEAYQEAVRDVKLFLEGRPTDLSRSLRGRMEKAAQAQE
;
A
#
# COMPACT_ATOMS: atom_id res chain seq x y z
N MET A 1 28.73 -23.77 15.69
CA MET A 1 27.73 -23.46 16.73
C MET A 1 26.38 -23.81 16.15
N ASP A 2 25.53 -24.55 16.88
CA ASP A 2 24.19 -24.88 16.40
C ASP A 2 23.36 -23.60 16.18
N LEU A 3 22.58 -23.55 15.10
CA LEU A 3 21.79 -22.38 14.71
C LEU A 3 20.82 -22.00 15.84
N GLN A 4 20.20 -22.96 16.50
CA GLN A 4 19.31 -22.69 17.64
C GLN A 4 20.05 -22.06 18.82
N ALA A 5 21.29 -22.49 19.08
CA ALA A 5 22.14 -21.88 20.10
C ALA A 5 22.51 -20.42 19.72
N LYS A 6 22.84 -20.16 18.44
CA LYS A 6 23.11 -18.81 17.94
C LYS A 6 21.89 -17.89 18.08
N ILE A 7 20.68 -18.40 17.83
CA ILE A 7 19.44 -17.61 17.96
C ILE A 7 19.23 -17.11 19.39
N ARG A 8 19.59 -17.91 20.40
CA ARG A 8 19.44 -17.53 21.82
C ARG A 8 20.37 -16.37 22.22
N THR A 9 21.50 -16.21 21.53
CA THR A 9 22.47 -15.13 21.82
C THR A 9 22.12 -13.81 21.13
N ILE A 10 21.22 -13.82 20.14
CA ILE A 10 20.77 -12.61 19.43
C ILE A 10 20.15 -11.60 20.43
N PRO A 11 20.41 -10.29 20.31
CA PRO A 11 19.81 -9.27 21.18
C PRO A 11 18.29 -9.12 20.97
N THR A 12 17.62 -8.55 21.96
CA THR A 12 16.18 -8.22 21.89
C THR A 12 15.91 -6.84 21.29
N SER A 13 16.95 -6.16 20.78
CA SER A 13 16.88 -4.84 20.16
C SER A 13 16.30 -4.87 18.74
N ALA A 14 15.99 -3.68 18.21
CA ALA A 14 15.59 -3.51 16.83
C ALA A 14 16.80 -3.68 15.88
N GLY A 15 16.54 -4.20 14.68
CA GLY A 15 17.60 -4.47 13.72
C GLY A 15 17.15 -5.21 12.48
N VAL A 16 18.14 -5.59 11.68
CA VAL A 16 17.99 -6.42 10.47
C VAL A 16 18.69 -7.75 10.71
N TYR A 17 18.08 -8.86 10.31
CA TYR A 17 18.67 -10.20 10.33
C TYR A 17 18.84 -10.73 8.91
N LEU A 18 19.85 -11.58 8.71
CA LEU A 18 20.24 -12.15 7.43
C LEU A 18 20.43 -13.66 7.58
N TYR A 19 19.56 -14.47 6.96
CA TYR A 19 19.77 -15.91 6.89
C TYR A 19 20.74 -16.27 5.77
N LYS A 20 21.57 -17.28 6.02
CA LYS A 20 22.54 -17.80 5.06
C LYS A 20 22.40 -19.31 4.83
N ASN A 21 22.72 -19.75 3.62
CA ASN A 21 22.85 -21.17 3.27
C ASN A 21 24.23 -21.73 3.68
N ALA A 22 24.43 -23.04 3.42
CA ALA A 22 25.68 -23.75 3.71
C ALA A 22 26.90 -23.14 2.99
N GLU A 23 26.66 -22.52 1.84
CA GLU A 23 27.65 -21.82 1.03
C GLU A 23 27.98 -20.40 1.55
N GLY A 24 27.29 -19.95 2.60
CA GLY A 24 27.49 -18.62 3.21
C GLY A 24 26.80 -17.47 2.47
N GLU A 25 26.00 -17.76 1.44
CA GLU A 25 25.25 -16.78 0.68
C GLU A 25 24.02 -16.29 1.46
N ILE A 26 23.71 -15.00 1.35
CA ILE A 26 22.53 -14.43 1.99
C ILE A 26 21.29 -14.82 1.19
N ILE A 27 20.47 -15.69 1.78
CA ILE A 27 19.26 -16.23 1.14
C ILE A 27 18.01 -15.46 1.55
N TYR A 28 18.01 -14.79 2.71
CA TYR A 28 16.92 -13.93 3.18
C TYR A 28 17.40 -12.80 4.10
N VAL A 29 16.75 -11.65 4.02
CA VAL A 29 16.96 -10.46 4.85
C VAL A 29 15.60 -10.01 5.40
N GLY A 30 15.53 -9.71 6.68
CA GLY A 30 14.31 -9.16 7.28
C GLY A 30 14.60 -8.22 8.44
N LYS A 31 13.66 -7.33 8.78
CA LYS A 31 13.76 -6.46 9.96
C LYS A 31 12.90 -6.91 11.13
N ALA A 32 13.31 -6.51 12.34
CA ALA A 32 12.60 -6.79 13.58
C ALA A 32 12.66 -5.62 14.55
N LYS A 33 11.59 -5.44 15.35
CA LYS A 33 11.65 -4.62 16.58
C LYS A 33 12.39 -5.34 17.70
N ASN A 34 12.34 -6.66 17.69
CA ASN A 34 13.01 -7.57 18.61
C ASN A 34 13.61 -8.70 17.77
N LEU A 35 14.91 -8.65 17.54
CA LEU A 35 15.62 -9.58 16.67
C LEU A 35 15.48 -11.03 17.16
N ARG A 36 15.75 -11.30 18.45
CA ARG A 36 15.64 -12.65 19.02
C ARG A 36 14.28 -13.28 18.82
N SER A 37 13.21 -12.58 19.23
CA SER A 37 11.84 -13.09 19.09
C SER A 37 11.46 -13.32 17.63
N ARG A 38 11.88 -12.40 16.74
CA ARG A 38 11.55 -12.51 15.32
C ARG A 38 12.27 -13.69 14.65
N VAL A 39 13.57 -13.85 14.90
CA VAL A 39 14.36 -14.96 14.33
C VAL A 39 13.87 -16.28 14.88
N ALA A 40 13.66 -16.39 16.20
CA ALA A 40 13.11 -17.60 16.82
C ALA A 40 11.73 -18.00 16.25
N SER A 41 10.89 -17.02 15.87
CA SER A 41 9.55 -17.29 15.35
C SER A 41 9.49 -18.13 14.07
N TYR A 42 10.59 -18.22 13.31
CA TYR A 42 10.67 -19.06 12.11
C TYR A 42 10.79 -20.55 12.45
N PHE A 43 11.27 -20.88 13.65
CA PHE A 43 11.56 -22.25 14.08
C PHE A 43 10.46 -22.84 14.98
N HIS A 44 9.33 -22.14 15.15
CA HIS A 44 8.14 -22.71 15.79
C HIS A 44 7.39 -23.61 14.81
N GLU A 45 6.98 -24.79 15.30
CA GLU A 45 6.38 -25.89 14.52
C GLU A 45 5.24 -25.45 13.58
N GLY A 46 4.38 -24.52 14.02
CA GLY A 46 3.27 -24.01 13.22
C GLY A 46 3.65 -23.18 11.98
N ARG A 47 4.88 -22.64 11.90
CA ARG A 47 5.37 -21.91 10.70
C ARG A 47 6.18 -22.77 9.74
N ILE A 48 6.71 -23.88 10.22
CA ILE A 48 7.40 -24.88 9.39
C ILE A 48 6.40 -25.56 8.44
N ALA A 49 5.12 -25.62 8.82
CA ALA A 49 4.02 -26.14 8.00
C ALA A 49 3.66 -25.28 6.77
N ASP A 50 4.07 -24.00 6.72
CA ASP A 50 3.95 -23.18 5.51
C ASP A 50 5.04 -23.60 4.52
N ALA A 51 4.64 -24.15 3.36
CA ALA A 51 5.53 -24.70 2.35
C ALA A 51 6.67 -23.76 1.92
N LYS A 52 6.46 -22.43 1.94
CA LYS A 52 7.50 -21.47 1.55
C LYS A 52 8.43 -21.12 2.71
N THR A 53 7.86 -20.96 3.91
CA THR A 53 8.64 -20.65 5.12
C THR A 53 9.47 -21.86 5.57
N GLY A 54 8.93 -23.07 5.43
CA GLY A 54 9.63 -24.32 5.72
C GLY A 54 10.86 -24.53 4.85
N THR A 55 10.82 -24.18 3.57
CA THR A 55 11.98 -24.28 2.66
C THR A 55 13.11 -23.32 3.07
N LEU A 56 12.78 -22.07 3.43
CA LEU A 56 13.77 -21.13 3.97
C LEU A 56 14.44 -21.70 5.23
N VAL A 57 13.65 -22.21 6.17
CA VAL A 57 14.16 -22.73 7.45
C VAL A 57 15.07 -23.95 7.25
N ARG A 58 14.77 -24.80 6.26
CA ARG A 58 15.60 -25.96 5.93
C ARG A 58 16.94 -25.59 5.29
N GLU A 59 16.96 -24.55 4.47
CA GLU A 59 18.19 -24.09 3.81
C GLU A 59 19.02 -23.14 4.66
N ALA A 60 18.41 -22.45 5.62
CA ALA A 60 19.11 -21.55 6.52
C ALA A 60 19.92 -22.34 7.55
N VAL A 61 21.25 -22.31 7.41
CA VAL A 61 22.18 -22.92 8.38
C VAL A 61 22.80 -21.90 9.33
N ASP A 62 22.77 -20.62 8.96
CA ASP A 62 23.33 -19.53 9.76
C ASP A 62 22.45 -18.26 9.71
N VAL A 63 22.61 -17.41 10.73
CA VAL A 63 21.92 -16.11 10.83
C VAL A 63 22.85 -15.01 11.35
N ASP A 64 22.95 -13.92 10.61
CA ASP A 64 23.62 -12.69 11.03
C ASP A 64 22.60 -11.61 11.39
N TYR A 65 23.05 -10.58 12.12
CA TYR A 65 22.20 -9.44 12.46
C TYR A 65 22.98 -8.13 12.57
N ILE A 66 22.26 -7.03 12.37
CA ILE A 66 22.75 -5.66 12.54
C ILE A 66 21.75 -4.94 13.45
N VAL A 67 22.21 -4.50 14.62
CA VAL A 67 21.40 -3.71 15.57
C VAL A 67 21.36 -2.25 15.09
N VAL A 68 20.21 -1.62 15.24
CA VAL A 68 19.99 -0.20 14.87
C VAL A 68 19.27 0.53 15.99
N ALA A 69 19.31 1.87 15.99
CA ALA A 69 18.75 2.67 17.06
C ALA A 69 17.21 2.72 17.01
N ASN A 70 16.62 2.64 15.81
CA ASN A 70 15.18 2.76 15.65
C ASN A 70 14.61 1.97 14.46
N ASN A 71 13.29 1.86 14.42
CA ASN A 71 12.58 1.10 13.38
C ASN A 71 12.69 1.70 11.96
N LYS A 72 12.94 3.01 11.84
CA LYS A 72 13.09 3.65 10.53
C LYS A 72 14.44 3.29 9.90
N GLU A 73 15.50 3.26 10.70
CA GLU A 73 16.82 2.76 10.28
C GLU A 73 16.76 1.29 9.89
N ALA A 74 16.09 0.45 10.68
CA ALA A 74 15.92 -0.97 10.37
C ALA A 74 15.28 -1.17 8.98
N LEU A 75 14.28 -0.33 8.66
CA LEU A 75 13.60 -0.32 7.37
C LEU A 75 14.51 0.16 6.24
N ALA A 76 15.27 1.24 6.45
CA ALA A 76 16.19 1.75 5.44
C ALA A 76 17.30 0.72 5.13
N LEU A 77 17.89 0.14 6.17
CA LEU A 77 18.96 -0.85 6.07
C LEU A 77 18.48 -2.15 5.41
N GLU A 78 17.30 -2.66 5.79
CA GLU A 78 16.69 -3.82 5.15
C GLU A 78 16.51 -3.59 3.64
N ASN A 79 15.92 -2.45 3.26
CA ASN A 79 15.73 -2.12 1.85
C ASN A 79 17.04 -2.01 1.08
N HIS A 80 18.07 -1.42 1.69
CA HIS A 80 19.40 -1.31 1.10
C HIS A 80 20.00 -2.71 0.87
N LEU A 81 19.97 -3.58 1.88
CA LEU A 81 20.52 -4.94 1.81
C LEU A 81 19.77 -5.83 0.82
N ILE A 82 18.44 -5.73 0.76
CA ILE A 82 17.64 -6.47 -0.24
C ILE A 82 18.00 -6.03 -1.66
N LYS A 83 18.17 -4.72 -1.90
CA LYS A 83 18.56 -4.20 -3.22
C LYS A 83 19.98 -4.63 -3.61
N GLN A 84 20.91 -4.62 -2.65
CA GLN A 84 22.31 -4.95 -2.88
C GLN A 84 22.53 -6.46 -3.07
N LYS A 85 21.91 -7.29 -2.23
CA LYS A 85 22.15 -8.74 -2.18
C LYS A 85 21.15 -9.56 -2.99
N LYS A 86 19.99 -8.98 -3.32
CA LYS A 86 18.87 -9.63 -4.02
C LYS A 86 18.60 -11.07 -3.55
N PRO A 87 18.38 -11.30 -2.25
CA PRO A 87 18.32 -12.65 -1.71
C PRO A 87 17.16 -13.44 -2.30
N ARG A 88 17.41 -14.71 -2.64
CA ARG A 88 16.44 -15.58 -3.34
C ARG A 88 15.10 -15.66 -2.62
N PHE A 89 15.10 -15.84 -1.30
CA PHE A 89 13.86 -15.91 -0.53
C PHE A 89 13.24 -14.54 -0.27
N ASN A 90 13.91 -13.39 -0.40
CA ASN A 90 13.19 -12.11 -0.40
C ASN A 90 12.36 -11.92 -1.67
N ILE A 91 12.75 -12.59 -2.77
CA ILE A 91 12.00 -12.61 -4.02
C ILE A 91 10.86 -13.65 -3.94
N LEU A 92 11.13 -14.84 -3.40
CA LEU A 92 10.15 -15.93 -3.26
C LEU A 92 9.14 -15.72 -2.11
N LEU A 93 9.62 -15.19 -0.98
CA LEU A 93 8.87 -14.73 0.20
C LEU A 93 8.61 -13.23 0.13
N ARG A 94 8.53 -12.67 -1.07
CA ARG A 94 7.70 -11.49 -1.27
C ARG A 94 6.29 -11.89 -0.86
N ASP A 95 6.04 -11.78 0.43
CA ASP A 95 4.73 -11.71 1.01
C ASP A 95 3.96 -10.71 0.14
N ASP A 96 2.81 -11.12 -0.37
CA ASP A 96 1.80 -10.25 -0.97
C ASP A 96 1.26 -9.19 0.04
N LYS A 97 1.99 -8.92 1.14
CA LYS A 97 1.91 -7.76 2.03
C LYS A 97 2.54 -6.53 1.39
N THR A 98 2.36 -6.38 0.08
CA THR A 98 2.67 -5.15 -0.65
C THR A 98 2.06 -4.00 0.11
N TYR A 99 2.87 -2.99 0.42
CA TYR A 99 2.39 -1.71 0.93
C TYR A 99 1.17 -1.28 0.10
N PRO A 100 0.10 -0.80 0.75
CA PRO A 100 -1.12 -0.47 0.03
C PRO A 100 -0.86 0.62 -1.00
N TYR A 101 -1.45 0.45 -2.17
CA TYR A 101 -1.55 1.43 -3.22
C TYR A 101 -2.97 1.99 -3.22
N VAL A 102 -3.10 3.22 -3.73
CA VAL A 102 -4.39 3.79 -4.11
C VAL A 102 -4.57 3.52 -5.60
N LYS A 103 -5.62 2.77 -5.96
CA LYS A 103 -6.00 2.44 -7.33
C LYS A 103 -7.10 3.40 -7.79
N LEU A 104 -6.92 4.00 -8.96
CA LEU A 104 -7.92 4.77 -9.70
C LEU A 104 -8.32 3.99 -10.97
N THR A 105 -9.58 3.57 -11.07
CA THR A 105 -10.06 2.69 -12.15
C THR A 105 -10.39 3.46 -13.45
N LEU A 106 -9.37 3.97 -14.13
CA LEU A 106 -9.52 4.77 -15.36
C LEU A 106 -10.19 4.04 -16.54
N GLY A 107 -10.26 2.70 -16.51
CA GLY A 107 -10.95 1.92 -17.54
C GLY A 107 -12.47 1.85 -17.38
N GLU A 108 -13.03 2.39 -16.30
CA GLU A 108 -14.48 2.43 -16.08
C GLU A 108 -15.07 3.77 -16.57
N ARG A 109 -16.34 3.75 -17.02
CA ARG A 109 -17.10 4.97 -17.36
C ARG A 109 -17.05 6.01 -16.24
N PHE A 110 -17.15 5.53 -15.00
CA PHE A 110 -17.05 6.34 -13.80
C PHE A 110 -15.89 5.81 -12.94
N PRO A 111 -14.66 6.34 -13.12
CA PRO A 111 -13.50 5.89 -12.38
C PRO A 111 -13.69 5.97 -10.87
N ARG A 112 -13.22 4.94 -10.16
CA ARG A 112 -13.39 4.77 -8.72
C ARG A 112 -12.05 4.71 -8.02
N VAL A 113 -12.05 4.95 -6.71
CA VAL A 113 -10.83 5.01 -5.91
C VAL A 113 -10.87 4.01 -4.76
N TYR A 114 -9.87 3.13 -4.69
CA TYR A 114 -9.75 2.09 -3.67
C TYR A 114 -8.33 1.87 -3.20
N VAL A 115 -8.21 1.32 -2.00
CA VAL A 115 -6.94 0.74 -1.53
C VAL A 115 -6.80 -0.68 -2.09
N THR A 116 -5.66 -0.99 -2.69
CA THR A 116 -5.30 -2.35 -3.14
C THR A 116 -3.87 -2.68 -2.76
N ARG A 117 -3.59 -3.97 -2.52
CA ARG A 117 -2.21 -4.50 -2.41
C ARG A 117 -1.76 -5.23 -3.67
N ARG A 118 -2.66 -5.39 -4.64
CA ARG A 118 -2.43 -6.07 -5.91
C ARG A 118 -2.34 -5.05 -7.04
N LEU A 119 -1.20 -5.01 -7.71
CA LEU A 119 -1.00 -4.27 -8.95
C LEU A 119 -1.42 -5.17 -10.11
N ARG A 120 -2.30 -4.69 -10.98
CA ARG A 120 -2.72 -5.38 -12.21
C ARG A 120 -2.44 -4.48 -13.41
N LYS A 121 -2.12 -5.07 -14.55
CA LYS A 121 -2.04 -4.35 -15.84
C LYS A 121 -3.44 -4.23 -16.46
N ASP A 122 -4.34 -3.53 -15.77
CA ASP A 122 -5.76 -3.41 -16.13
C ASP A 122 -6.14 -2.00 -16.61
N GLY A 123 -5.15 -1.20 -17.05
CA GLY A 123 -5.35 0.18 -17.49
C GLY A 123 -5.67 1.17 -16.35
N SER A 124 -5.75 0.70 -15.10
CA SER A 124 -5.95 1.58 -13.94
C SER A 124 -4.64 2.26 -13.55
N SER A 125 -4.74 3.43 -12.93
CA SER A 125 -3.58 4.09 -12.31
C SER A 125 -3.41 3.62 -10.87
N TYR A 126 -2.16 3.42 -10.46
CA TYR A 126 -1.80 2.97 -9.12
C TYR A 126 -0.80 3.95 -8.52
N TYR A 127 -1.13 4.49 -7.35
CA TYR A 127 -0.33 5.48 -6.63
C TYR A 127 0.16 4.89 -5.30
N GLY A 128 1.43 5.12 -4.96
CA GLY A 128 2.09 4.51 -3.81
C GLY A 128 3.41 3.85 -4.21
N PRO A 129 3.96 2.94 -3.39
CA PRO A 129 3.39 2.36 -2.16
C PRO A 129 3.28 3.36 -1.00
N TYR A 130 2.21 3.28 -0.20
CA TYR A 130 2.04 4.14 0.98
C TYR A 130 2.52 3.49 2.27
N PHE A 131 3.25 4.26 3.08
CA PHE A 131 3.72 3.88 4.40
C PHE A 131 3.58 5.05 5.40
N PRO A 132 3.04 4.83 6.62
CA PRO A 132 2.43 3.61 7.15
C PRO A 132 1.18 3.16 6.37
N ALA A 133 0.78 1.88 6.51
CA ALA A 133 -0.30 1.30 5.70
C ALA A 133 -1.65 2.03 5.84
N ASN A 134 -1.90 2.65 6.99
CA ASN A 134 -3.10 3.47 7.21
C ASN A 134 -3.13 4.76 6.36
N LEU A 135 -1.98 5.22 5.84
CA LEU A 135 -1.90 6.42 5.01
C LEU A 135 -2.73 6.27 3.74
N ALA A 136 -2.67 5.12 3.06
CA ALA A 136 -3.49 4.86 1.87
C ALA A 136 -4.99 4.99 2.18
N TYR A 137 -5.44 4.44 3.31
CA TYR A 137 -6.84 4.51 3.72
C TYR A 137 -7.27 5.94 4.06
N ARG A 138 -6.40 6.72 4.72
CA ARG A 138 -6.66 8.14 5.00
C ARG A 138 -6.77 8.97 3.72
N ILE A 139 -5.88 8.71 2.75
CA ILE A 139 -5.90 9.37 1.45
C ILE A 139 -7.21 9.06 0.71
N VAL A 140 -7.63 7.79 0.70
CA VAL A 140 -8.88 7.39 0.06
C VAL A 140 -10.11 8.00 0.76
N ASP A 141 -10.15 8.04 2.09
CA ASP A 141 -11.23 8.69 2.84
C ASP A 141 -11.29 10.20 2.56
N LEU A 142 -10.13 10.88 2.47
CA LEU A 142 -10.05 12.29 2.05
C LEU A 142 -10.62 12.46 0.64
N ILE A 143 -10.26 11.56 -0.29
CA ILE A 143 -10.74 11.63 -1.66
C ILE A 143 -12.27 11.51 -1.73
N HIS A 144 -12.84 10.55 -1.00
CA HIS A 144 -14.30 10.36 -0.98
C HIS A 144 -15.02 11.55 -0.35
N ARG A 145 -14.44 12.19 0.67
CA ARG A 145 -15.06 13.35 1.33
C ARG A 145 -15.00 14.65 0.51
N HIS A 146 -13.92 14.87 -0.23
CA HIS A 146 -13.67 16.18 -0.85
C HIS A 146 -13.85 16.19 -2.37
N PHE A 147 -13.55 15.09 -3.06
CA PHE A 147 -13.74 14.99 -4.51
C PHE A 147 -14.97 14.16 -4.88
N LEU A 148 -15.66 13.58 -3.89
CA LEU A 148 -16.96 12.90 -4.08
C LEU A 148 -16.90 11.75 -5.11
N ILE A 149 -15.74 11.09 -5.22
CA ILE A 149 -15.57 9.92 -6.08
C ILE A 149 -16.04 8.65 -5.35
N PRO A 150 -16.82 7.77 -5.99
CA PRO A 150 -17.39 6.57 -5.40
C PRO A 150 -16.36 5.57 -4.85
N SER A 151 -16.80 4.91 -3.78
CA SER A 151 -16.20 3.75 -3.12
C SER A 151 -17.09 2.49 -3.20
N CYS A 152 -18.20 2.56 -3.92
CA CYS A 152 -19.18 1.48 -4.02
C CYS A 152 -18.76 0.44 -5.05
N LYS A 153 -19.11 -0.83 -4.84
CA LYS A 153 -18.85 -1.93 -5.79
C LYS A 153 -20.02 -2.19 -6.76
N VAL A 154 -21.01 -1.31 -6.78
CA VAL A 154 -22.18 -1.46 -7.66
C VAL A 154 -21.77 -1.36 -9.13
N ASP A 155 -22.55 -1.94 -10.01
CA ASP A 155 -22.34 -1.77 -11.45
C ASP A 155 -22.72 -0.35 -11.86
N LEU A 156 -21.74 0.44 -12.33
CA LEU A 156 -21.94 1.82 -12.78
C LEU A 156 -22.18 1.93 -14.29
N ASN A 157 -22.23 0.80 -15.02
CA ASN A 157 -22.61 0.80 -16.43
C ASN A 157 -24.12 0.91 -16.63
N ARG A 158 -24.91 0.62 -15.59
CA ARG A 158 -26.36 0.76 -15.58
C ARG A 158 -26.79 1.77 -14.52
N PHE A 159 -27.92 2.42 -14.77
CA PHE A 159 -28.55 3.27 -13.78
C PHE A 159 -29.34 2.44 -12.76
N HIS A 160 -29.34 2.92 -11.53
CA HIS A 160 -30.06 2.37 -10.39
C HIS A 160 -31.18 3.34 -10.00
N PRO A 161 -32.29 2.82 -9.43
CA PRO A 161 -33.45 3.66 -9.12
C PRO A 161 -33.22 4.65 -7.99
N ARG A 162 -32.27 4.38 -7.07
CA ARG A 162 -32.01 5.22 -5.89
C ARG A 162 -30.52 5.28 -5.57
N PRO A 163 -30.02 6.44 -5.11
CA PRO A 163 -28.64 6.56 -4.70
C PRO A 163 -28.43 5.94 -3.32
N CYS A 164 -27.19 5.58 -3.00
CA CYS A 164 -26.84 5.01 -1.70
C CYS A 164 -26.56 6.11 -0.65
N LEU A 165 -26.35 5.69 0.61
CA LEU A 165 -26.03 6.59 1.72
C LEU A 165 -24.87 7.53 1.42
N GLN A 166 -23.84 7.09 0.67
CA GLN A 166 -22.66 7.91 0.36
C GLN A 166 -23.02 9.19 -0.40
N TYR A 167 -24.05 9.14 -1.26
CA TYR A 167 -24.56 10.34 -1.93
C TYR A 167 -25.24 11.28 -0.94
N TYR A 168 -26.17 10.76 -0.13
CA TYR A 168 -26.93 11.54 0.83
C TYR A 168 -26.07 12.22 1.91
N ILE A 169 -24.92 11.63 2.26
CA ILE A 169 -23.97 12.23 3.22
C ILE A 169 -22.87 13.07 2.55
N GLY A 170 -22.99 13.37 1.26
CA GLY A 170 -22.04 14.23 0.54
C GLY A 170 -20.64 13.60 0.41
N ARG A 171 -20.55 12.32 0.07
CA ARG A 171 -19.29 11.60 -0.22
C ARG A 171 -19.24 10.99 -1.62
N CYS A 172 -20.24 11.24 -2.45
CA CYS A 172 -20.34 10.71 -3.79
C CYS A 172 -21.20 11.64 -4.66
N LEU A 173 -20.79 11.88 -5.90
CA LEU A 173 -21.60 12.61 -6.91
C LEU A 173 -22.83 11.81 -7.37
N GLY A 174 -22.94 10.54 -7.00
CA GLY A 174 -24.09 9.70 -7.34
C GLY A 174 -24.19 9.30 -8.83
N PRO A 175 -23.09 8.95 -9.54
CA PRO A 175 -23.15 8.58 -10.97
C PRO A 175 -23.98 7.32 -11.25
N CYS A 176 -24.37 6.58 -10.21
CA CYS A 176 -25.20 5.40 -10.33
C CYS A 176 -26.67 5.70 -10.63
N VAL A 177 -27.14 6.94 -10.47
CA VAL A 177 -28.52 7.35 -10.77
C VAL A 177 -28.49 8.42 -11.84
N GLU A 178 -29.42 8.31 -12.78
CA GLU A 178 -29.55 9.28 -13.86
C GLU A 178 -29.91 10.67 -13.32
N GLY A 179 -29.28 11.72 -13.86
CA GLY A 179 -29.56 13.12 -13.52
C GLY A 179 -28.88 13.65 -12.24
N LEU A 180 -28.26 12.82 -11.40
CA LEU A 180 -27.59 13.31 -10.17
C LEU A 180 -26.21 13.96 -10.42
N THR A 181 -25.53 13.58 -11.50
CA THR A 181 -24.26 14.17 -11.92
C THR A 181 -24.14 14.15 -13.43
N THR A 182 -23.38 15.11 -13.98
CA THR A 182 -23.00 15.12 -15.39
C THR A 182 -21.67 14.41 -15.61
N PRO A 183 -21.41 13.87 -16.82
CA PRO A 183 -20.10 13.32 -17.18
C PRO A 183 -18.96 14.34 -17.00
N GLU A 184 -19.21 15.61 -17.34
CA GLU A 184 -18.22 16.68 -17.29
C GLU A 184 -17.81 16.99 -15.84
N ALA A 185 -18.79 17.14 -14.95
CA ALA A 185 -18.54 17.36 -13.52
C ALA A 185 -17.78 16.18 -12.90
N TYR A 186 -18.13 14.96 -13.29
CA TYR A 186 -17.45 13.77 -12.80
C TYR A 186 -16.01 13.68 -13.31
N GLN A 187 -15.77 13.96 -14.59
CA GLN A 187 -14.43 13.99 -15.17
C GLN A 187 -13.56 15.08 -14.52
N GLU A 188 -14.13 16.23 -14.19
CA GLU A 188 -13.43 17.27 -13.43
C GLU A 188 -13.00 16.76 -12.05
N ALA A 189 -13.89 16.10 -11.31
CA ALA A 189 -13.57 15.50 -10.02
C ALA A 189 -12.47 14.42 -10.13
N VAL A 190 -12.50 13.58 -11.18
CA VAL A 190 -11.45 12.58 -11.45
C VAL A 190 -10.12 13.25 -11.76
N ARG A 191 -10.12 14.34 -12.53
CA ARG A 191 -8.91 15.13 -12.83
C ARG A 191 -8.31 15.72 -11.57
N ASP A 192 -9.13 16.27 -10.68
CA ASP A 192 -8.68 16.83 -9.40
C ASP A 192 -8.05 15.75 -8.51
N VAL A 193 -8.66 14.56 -8.44
CA VAL A 193 -8.09 13.39 -7.75
C VAL A 193 -6.73 12.99 -8.35
N LYS A 194 -6.60 13.01 -9.68
CA LYS A 194 -5.33 12.71 -10.35
C LYS A 194 -4.26 13.72 -9.98
N LEU A 195 -4.55 15.02 -10.03
CA LEU A 195 -3.62 16.08 -9.61
C LEU A 195 -3.21 15.94 -8.14
N PHE A 196 -4.17 15.60 -7.27
CA PHE A 196 -3.92 15.35 -5.86
C PHE A 196 -2.97 14.17 -5.64
N LEU A 197 -3.23 13.04 -6.29
CA LEU A 197 -2.44 11.81 -6.16
C LEU A 197 -1.06 11.89 -6.84
N GLU A 198 -0.91 12.72 -7.87
CA GLU A 198 0.37 13.04 -8.53
C GLU A 198 1.24 14.00 -7.71
N GLY A 199 0.73 14.55 -6.59
CA GLY A 199 1.46 15.50 -5.77
C GLY A 199 1.61 16.86 -6.43
N ARG A 200 0.60 17.32 -7.17
CA ARG A 200 0.55 18.64 -7.84
C ARG A 200 -0.40 19.61 -7.11
N PRO A 201 -0.15 19.95 -5.83
CA PRO A 201 -1.09 20.76 -5.03
C PRO A 201 -1.25 22.17 -5.59
N THR A 202 -0.19 22.80 -6.12
CA THR A 202 -0.25 24.16 -6.68
C THR A 202 -1.23 24.26 -7.84
N ASP A 203 -1.21 23.28 -8.74
CA ASP A 203 -2.11 23.25 -9.90
C ASP A 203 -3.56 23.00 -9.48
N LEU A 204 -3.75 22.09 -8.53
CA LEU A 204 -5.07 21.81 -7.96
C LEU A 204 -5.64 23.03 -7.23
N SER A 205 -4.86 23.69 -6.39
CA SER A 205 -5.27 24.90 -5.67
C SER A 205 -5.61 26.05 -6.61
N ARG A 206 -4.85 26.23 -7.69
CA ARG A 206 -5.13 27.23 -8.72
C ARG A 206 -6.46 26.94 -9.43
N SER A 207 -6.68 25.68 -9.82
CA SER A 207 -7.94 25.24 -10.44
C SER A 207 -9.15 25.47 -9.53
N LEU A 208 -9.04 25.12 -8.25
CA LEU A 208 -10.10 25.32 -7.26
C LEU A 208 -10.42 26.81 -7.06
N ARG A 209 -9.40 27.68 -6.90
CA ARG A 209 -9.60 29.13 -6.75
C ARG A 209 -10.32 29.74 -7.94
N GLY A 210 -9.89 29.40 -9.16
CA GLY A 210 -10.54 29.92 -10.38
C GLY A 210 -12.00 29.49 -10.49
N ARG A 211 -12.37 28.29 -10.02
CA ARG A 211 -13.78 27.85 -9.95
C ARG A 211 -14.56 28.57 -8.87
N MET A 212 -13.96 28.81 -7.71
CA MET A 212 -14.59 29.60 -6.63
C MET A 212 -14.91 31.02 -7.10
N GLU A 213 -13.97 31.69 -7.78
CA GLU A 213 -14.17 33.03 -8.33
C GLU A 213 -15.29 33.07 -9.38
N LYS A 214 -15.32 32.11 -10.30
CA LYS A 214 -16.41 32.01 -11.29
C LYS A 214 -17.77 31.74 -10.65
N ALA A 215 -17.82 30.88 -9.64
CA ALA A 215 -19.06 30.59 -8.93
C ALA A 215 -19.57 31.80 -8.14
N ALA A 216 -18.67 32.58 -7.54
CA ALA A 216 -19.02 33.84 -6.87
C ALA A 216 -19.58 34.87 -7.87
N GLN A 217 -18.93 35.05 -9.02
CA GLN A 217 -19.41 35.94 -10.08
C GLN A 217 -20.76 35.53 -10.67
N ALA A 218 -21.07 34.23 -10.70
CA ALA A 218 -22.36 33.73 -11.18
C ALA A 218 -23.49 33.85 -10.14
N GLN A 219 -23.17 34.17 -8.88
CA GLN A 219 -24.14 34.42 -7.81
C GLN A 219 -24.42 35.90 -7.57
N GLU A 220 -23.64 36.80 -8.18
CA GLU A 220 -23.92 38.24 -8.30
C GLU A 220 -24.84 38.53 -9.49
#